data_AF-A0A818E0M9-F1
#
_entry.id   AF-A0A818E0M9-F1
#
_cell.length_a   1.000
_cell.length_b   1.000
_cell.length_c   1.000
_cell.angle_alpha   90.00
_cell.angle_beta   90.00
_cell.angle_gamma   90.00
#
_symmetry.space_group_name_H-M   'P 1'
#
loop_
_entity.id
_entity.type
_entity.pdbx_description
1 polymer ?
#
loop_
_entity_poly.entity_id
_entity_poly.type
_entity_poly.pdbx_seq_one_letter_code
_entity_poly.pdbx_strand_id
1 'polypeptide(L)' 'MHVWNALIDGPADTCYEDGLFTLRMEFTDTYPLTPPNVRFTCKMFHPN' A
#
# COMPACT_ATOMS: atom_id res chain seq x y z
N MET A 1 0.63 18.71 1.66
CA MET A 1 1.18 17.33 1.70
C MET A 1 0.48 16.49 2.76
N HIS A 2 -0.25 15.45 2.35
CA HIS A 2 -0.96 14.53 3.23
C HIS A 2 -0.29 13.15 3.21
N VAL A 3 -0.28 12.47 4.36
CA VAL A 3 0.29 11.12 4.49
C VAL A 3 -0.75 10.21 5.12
N TRP A 4 -1.06 9.11 4.45
CA TRP A 4 -2.01 8.10 4.94
C TRP A 4 -1.29 6.79 5.22
N ASN A 5 -1.70 6.11 6.29
CA ASN A 5 -1.33 4.73 6.57
C ASN A 5 -2.48 3.84 6.11
N ALA A 6 -2.16 2.76 5.40
CA ALA A 6 -3.13 1.81 4.88
C ALA A 6 -2.75 0.39 5.28
N LEU A 7 -3.77 -0.48 5.30
CA LEU A 7 -3.65 -1.90 5.56
C LEU A 7 -4.34 -2.65 4.41
N ILE A 8 -3.68 -3.64 3.84
CA ILE A 8 -4.27 -4.58 2.89
C ILE A 8 -4.37 -5.93 3.58
N ASP A 9 -5.59 -6.47 3.57
CA ASP A 9 -5.85 -7.84 3.97
C ASP A 9 -5.53 -8.78 2.82
N GLY A 10 -4.90 -9.90 3.15
CA GLY A 10 -4.50 -10.94 2.23
C GLY A 10 -5.72 -11.60 1.60
N PRO A 11 -5.86 -11.59 0.26
CA PRO A 11 -7.01 -12.23 -0.37
C PRO A 11 -7.05 -13.72 -0.08
N ALA A 12 -8.25 -14.24 0.20
CA ALA A 12 -8.49 -15.67 0.32
C ALA A 12 -8.09 -16.43 -0.95
N ASP A 13 -7.73 -17.70 -0.80
CA ASP A 13 -7.27 -18.57 -1.88
C ASP A 13 -5.97 -18.10 -2.56
N THR A 14 -5.12 -17.34 -1.86
CA THR A 14 -3.79 -16.93 -2.32
C THR A 14 -2.70 -17.29 -1.30
N CYS A 15 -1.43 -17.28 -1.72
CA CYS A 15 -0.32 -17.46 -0.77
C CYS A 15 -0.16 -16.31 0.23
N TYR A 16 -0.98 -15.26 0.13
CA TYR A 16 -1.01 -14.11 1.02
C TYR A 16 -2.23 -14.11 1.95
N GLU A 17 -3.14 -15.09 1.84
CA GLU A 17 -4.32 -15.24 2.70
C GLU A 17 -3.95 -15.13 4.20
N ASP A 18 -4.82 -14.48 4.98
CA ASP A 18 -4.62 -14.10 6.38
C ASP A 18 -3.41 -13.16 6.66
N GLY A 19 -2.71 -12.71 5.61
CA GLY A 19 -1.62 -11.77 5.71
C GLY A 19 -2.11 -10.33 5.89
N LEU A 20 -1.43 -9.57 6.74
CA LEU A 20 -1.70 -8.13 6.94
C LEU A 20 -0.52 -7.30 6.44
N PHE A 21 -0.74 -6.56 5.35
CA PHE A 21 0.30 -5.80 4.67
C PHE A 21 0.11 -4.30 4.91
N THR A 22 1.09 -3.67 5.56
CA THR A 22 1.05 -2.23 5.86
C THR A 22 1.67 -1.41 4.74
N LEU A 23 1.02 -0.30 4.40
CA LEU A 23 1.46 0.63 3.36
C LEU A 23 1.42 2.07 3.85
N ARG A 24 2.24 2.90 3.20
CA ARG A 24 2.25 4.35 3.36
C ARG A 24 1.98 5.01 2.02
N MET A 25 1.06 5.96 2.03
CA MET A 25 0.67 6.75 0.86
C MET A 25 1.00 8.23 1.11
N GLU A 26 1.69 8.86 0.16
CA GLU A 26 2.09 10.26 0.24
C GLU A 26 1.49 11.04 -0.92
N PHE A 27 0.66 12.03 -0.60
CA PHE A 27 -0.08 12.83 -1.58
C PHE A 27 0.64 14.17 -1.80
N THR A 28 0.82 14.51 -3.08
CA THR A 28 1.26 15.85 -3.48
C THR A 28 0.07 16.81 -3.53
N ASP A 29 0.35 18.11 -3.58
CA ASP A 29 -0.70 19.14 -3.66
C ASP A 29 -1.39 19.18 -5.05
N THR A 30 -0.89 18.43 -6.03
CA THR A 30 -1.49 18.31 -7.38
C THR A 30 -2.36 17.07 -7.55
N TYR A 31 -2.55 16.27 -6.50
CA TYR A 31 -3.53 15.18 -6.52
C TYR A 31 -4.94 15.76 -6.79
N PRO A 32 -5.76 15.15 -7.68
CA PRO A 32 -5.62 13.84 -8.31
C PRO A 32 -4.92 13.81 -9.68
N LEU A 33 -4.40 14.94 -10.18
CA LEU A 33 -3.70 14.98 -11.47
C LEU A 33 -2.39 14.19 -11.44
N THR A 34 -1.68 14.20 -10.31
CA THR A 34 -0.57 13.28 -10.04
C THR A 34 -1.00 12.21 -9.03
N PRO A 35 -0.65 10.94 -9.27
CA PRO A 35 -0.96 9.88 -8.31
C PRO A 35 -0.15 10.03 -7.02
N PRO A 36 -0.63 9.49 -5.90
CA PRO A 36 0.17 9.42 -4.68
C PRO A 36 1.36 8.48 -4.86
N ASN A 37 2.45 8.73 -4.13
CA ASN A 37 3.50 7.74 -3.96
C ASN A 37 3.04 6.69 -2.94
N VAL A 38 3.15 5.41 -3.29
CA VAL A 38 2.69 4.30 -2.44
C VAL A 38 3.82 3.30 -2.26
N ARG A 39 4.05 2.87 -1.02
CA ARG A 39 5.04 1.83 -0.71
C ARG A 39 4.60 0.95 0.45
N PHE A 40 5.00 -0.32 0.42
CA PHE A 40 4.90 -1.19 1.58
C PHE A 40 5.85 -0.73 2.69
N THR A 41 5.38 -0.83 3.93
CA THR A 41 6.18 -0.61 5.14
C THR A 41 6.56 -1.92 5.83
N CYS A 42 5.87 -3.02 5.52
CA CYS A 42 6.26 -4.37 5.92
C CYS A 42 7.24 -4.99 4.91
N LYS A 43 7.90 -6.08 5.32
CA LYS A 43 8.64 -6.93 4.38
C LYS A 43 7.62 -7.57 3.43
N MET A 44 7.86 -7.46 2.12
CA MET A 44 7.01 -8.04 1.09
C MET A 44 7.84 -8.92 0.18
N PHE A 45 7.29 -10.08 -0.17
CA PHE A 45 7.83 -10.93 -1.21
C PHE A 45 6.77 -11.10 -2.29
N HIS A 46 6.91 -10.32 -3.35
CA HIS A 46 6.02 -10.28 -4.51
C HIS A 46 6.86 -9.80 -5.71
N PRO A 47 6.65 -10.32 -6.92
CA PRO A 47 7.49 -9.98 -8.08
C PRO A 47 7.40 -8.52 -8.55
N ASN A 48 6.39 -7.77 -8.09
CA ASN A 48 6.20 -6.35 -8.36
C ASN A 48 6.22 -5.56 -7.06
#